data_AF-A0A8J3E942-F1
#
_entry.id   AF-A0A8J3E942-F1
#
_cell.length_a   1.000
_cell.length_b   1.000
_cell.length_c   1.000
_cell.angle_alpha   90.00
_cell.angle_beta   90.00
_cell.angle_gamma   90.00
#
_symmetry.space_group_name_H-M   'P 1'
#
loop_
_entity.id
_entity.type
_entity.pdbx_description
1 polymer ?
#
loop_
_entity_poly.entity_id
_entity_poly.type
_entity_poly.pdbx_seq_one_letter_code
_entity_poly.pdbx_strand_id
1 'polypeptide(L)'
;MKEKKPNIKQQLSAIKQMKDSEIDYSDSVDMGDADWAQFEPLAHKKKSVTIRLDSDVIDYFKSMGKGYQTKINSVLREYKRCH
;
A
#
# COMPACT_ATOMS: atom_id res chain seq x y z
N MET A 1 -35.31 -6.82 -16.50
CA MET A 1 -35.03 -7.86 -15.49
C MET A 1 -33.71 -7.48 -14.82
N LYS A 2 -33.68 -7.18 -13.52
CA LYS A 2 -32.45 -6.75 -12.83
C LYS A 2 -31.78 -7.99 -12.23
N GLU A 3 -30.61 -8.37 -12.73
CA GLU A 3 -29.85 -9.49 -12.20
C GLU A 3 -29.47 -9.21 -10.74
N LYS A 4 -29.88 -10.10 -9.84
CA LYS A 4 -29.56 -10.04 -8.42
C LYS A 4 -28.07 -10.31 -8.27
N LYS A 5 -27.28 -9.30 -7.88
CA LYS A 5 -25.84 -9.49 -7.58
C LYS A 5 -25.69 -10.65 -6.57
N PRO A 6 -24.81 -11.62 -6.82
CA PRO A 6 -24.67 -12.77 -5.94
C PRO A 6 -24.27 -12.33 -4.53
N ASN A 7 -24.75 -13.05 -3.51
CA ASN A 7 -24.39 -12.79 -2.12
C ASN A 7 -22.90 -13.14 -1.91
N ILE A 8 -22.12 -12.21 -1.36
CA ILE A 8 -20.67 -12.36 -1.13
C ILE A 8 -20.35 -13.66 -0.37
N LYS A 9 -21.20 -14.08 0.57
CA LYS A 9 -21.01 -15.35 1.31
C LYS A 9 -21.10 -16.58 0.40
N GLN A 10 -22.00 -16.56 -0.58
CA GLN A 10 -22.17 -17.64 -1.56
C GLN A 10 -20.99 -17.68 -2.54
N GLN A 11 -20.46 -16.52 -2.94
CA GLN A 11 -19.26 -16.43 -3.77
C GLN A 11 -18.03 -16.98 -3.03
N LEU A 12 -17.83 -16.61 -1.76
CA LEU A 12 -16.73 -17.15 -0.95
C LEU A 12 -16.81 -18.68 -0.78
N SER A 13 -18.02 -19.23 -0.58
CA SER A 13 -18.16 -20.69 -0.45
C SER A 13 -17.86 -21.42 -1.76
N ALA A 14 -18.19 -20.81 -2.91
CA ALA A 14 -17.86 -21.36 -4.21
C ALA A 14 -16.34 -21.32 -4.47
N ILE A 15 -15.70 -20.18 -4.22
CA ILE A 15 -14.24 -20.02 -4.36
C ILE A 15 -13.48 -21.01 -3.46
N LYS A 16 -13.95 -21.26 -2.24
CA LYS A 16 -13.33 -22.25 -1.33
C LYS A 16 -13.41 -23.70 -1.82
N GLN A 17 -14.35 -24.02 -2.69
CA GLN A 17 -14.57 -25.39 -3.21
C GLN A 17 -13.95 -25.61 -4.59
N MET A 18 -13.62 -24.53 -5.31
CA MET A 18 -12.88 -24.60 -6.57
C MET A 18 -11.52 -25.25 -6.34
N LYS A 19 -11.11 -26.10 -7.28
CA LYS A 19 -9.80 -26.72 -7.27
C LYS A 19 -8.78 -25.77 -7.89
N ASP A 20 -7.53 -25.81 -7.43
CA ASP A 20 -6.45 -24.97 -7.97
C ASP A 20 -6.27 -25.12 -9.49
N SER A 21 -6.54 -26.30 -10.05
CA SER A 21 -6.46 -26.58 -11.50
C SER A 21 -7.51 -25.83 -12.34
N GLU A 22 -8.56 -25.31 -11.70
CA GLU A 22 -9.64 -24.57 -12.36
C GLU A 22 -9.40 -23.04 -12.30
N ILE A 23 -8.28 -22.60 -11.72
CA ILE A 23 -7.90 -21.19 -11.67
C ILE A 23 -7.33 -20.77 -13.03
N ASP A 24 -7.95 -19.78 -13.65
CA ASP A 24 -7.49 -19.17 -14.90
C ASP A 24 -6.43 -18.08 -14.61
N TYR A 25 -5.22 -18.30 -15.10
CA TYR A 25 -4.08 -17.38 -14.96
C TYR A 25 -3.80 -16.57 -16.24
N SER A 26 -4.65 -16.66 -17.27
CA SER A 26 -4.40 -16.06 -18.59
C SER A 26 -4.25 -14.53 -18.58
N ASP A 27 -4.86 -13.84 -17.62
CA ASP A 27 -4.77 -12.38 -17.43
C ASP A 27 -3.61 -11.97 -16.49
N SER A 28 -2.86 -12.93 -15.97
CA SER A 28 -1.70 -12.67 -15.10
C SER A 28 -0.40 -12.86 -15.86
N VAL A 29 0.57 -11.99 -15.60
CA VAL A 29 1.94 -12.18 -16.08
C VAL A 29 2.60 -13.24 -15.21
N ASP A 30 3.05 -14.33 -15.81
CA ASP A 30 3.88 -15.32 -15.12
C ASP A 30 5.19 -14.66 -14.71
N MET A 31 5.34 -14.40 -13.41
CA MET A 31 6.55 -13.79 -12.86
C MET A 31 7.68 -14.83 -12.66
N GLY A 32 7.43 -16.10 -13.03
CA GLY A 32 8.33 -17.24 -12.80
C GLY A 32 8.66 -17.43 -11.32
N ASP A 33 9.76 -18.15 -11.06
CA ASP A 33 10.42 -18.14 -9.76
C ASP A 33 11.14 -16.79 -9.58
N ALA A 34 10.39 -15.69 -9.56
CA ALA A 34 10.93 -14.42 -9.12
C ALA A 34 11.54 -14.62 -7.73
N ASP A 35 12.83 -14.37 -7.62
CA ASP A 35 13.55 -14.43 -6.35
C ASP A 35 13.04 -13.30 -5.45
N TRP A 36 11.94 -13.55 -4.73
CA TRP A 36 11.37 -12.63 -3.74
C TRP A 36 12.40 -12.25 -2.66
N ALA A 37 13.48 -13.03 -2.52
CA ALA A 37 14.64 -12.75 -1.68
C ALA A 37 15.48 -11.56 -2.17
N GLN A 38 15.48 -11.25 -3.47
CA GLN A 38 16.20 -10.09 -4.04
C GLN A 38 15.38 -8.80 -3.97
N PHE A 39 14.11 -8.88 -3.55
CA PHE A 39 13.29 -7.71 -3.33
C PHE A 39 13.81 -6.96 -2.10
N GLU A 40 14.71 -6.00 -2.30
CA GLU A 40 15.08 -5.07 -1.24
C GLU A 40 13.90 -4.13 -1.00
N PRO A 41 13.22 -4.21 0.16
CA PRO A 41 12.23 -3.20 0.48
C PRO A 41 12.97 -1.85 0.56
N LEU A 42 12.58 -0.91 -0.30
CA LEU A 42 12.97 0.51 -0.26
C LEU A 42 12.63 1.22 1.08
N ALA A 43 12.19 0.46 2.08
CA ALA A 43 11.84 0.92 3.41
C ALA A 43 13.10 1.35 4.17
N HIS A 44 13.50 2.60 3.97
CA HIS A 44 14.37 3.28 4.91
C HIS A 44 13.80 3.12 6.32
N LYS A 45 14.60 2.53 7.23
CA LYS A 45 14.21 2.34 8.63
C LYS A 45 13.89 3.70 9.26
N LYS A 46 12.60 3.98 9.45
CA LYS A 46 12.14 5.19 10.13
C LYS A 46 12.41 5.03 11.63
N LYS A 47 13.05 6.02 12.24
CA LYS A 47 13.19 6.09 13.69
C LYS A 47 12.05 6.94 14.24
N SER A 48 11.33 6.41 15.23
CA SER A 48 10.33 7.20 15.96
C SER A 48 11.06 8.17 16.86
N VAL A 49 10.95 9.47 16.55
CA VAL A 49 11.54 10.55 17.34
C VAL A 49 10.46 11.57 17.68
N THR A 50 10.55 12.15 18.87
CA THR A 50 9.65 13.23 19.31
C THR A 50 10.30 14.56 18.96
N ILE A 51 9.72 15.28 18.01
CA ILE A 51 10.13 16.64 17.62
C ILE A 51 8.97 17.60 17.87
N ARG A 52 9.30 18.85 18.20
CA ARG A 52 8.32 19.95 18.23
C ARG A 52 8.39 20.69 16.91
N LEU A 53 7.22 20.94 16.32
CA LEU A 53 7.05 21.74 15.12
C LEU A 53 6.03 22.83 15.43
N ASP A 54 6.12 23.95 14.73
CA ASP A 54 5.16 25.03 14.87
C ASP A 54 3.75 24.58 14.45
N SER A 55 2.75 25.19 15.07
CA SER A 55 1.35 24.80 14.90
C SER A 55 0.86 25.00 13.46
N ASP A 56 1.26 26.10 12.83
CA ASP A 56 0.92 26.44 11.45
C ASP A 56 1.47 25.42 10.45
N VAL A 57 2.70 24.95 10.67
CA VAL A 57 3.33 23.89 9.87
C VAL A 57 2.53 22.60 10.01
N ILE A 58 2.20 22.20 11.23
CA ILE A 58 1.42 20.98 11.48
C ILE A 58 0.04 21.06 10.80
N ASP A 59 -0.64 22.20 10.93
CA ASP A 59 -1.98 22.41 10.39
C ASP A 59 -1.98 22.42 8.86
N TYR A 60 -0.98 23.05 8.25
CA TYR A 60 -0.76 23.00 6.80
C TYR A 60 -0.63 21.56 6.30
N PHE A 61 0.23 20.75 6.91
CA PHE A 61 0.40 19.36 6.47
C PHE A 61 -0.82 18.49 6.76
N LYS A 62 -1.52 18.70 7.88
CA LYS A 62 -2.77 17.99 8.21
C LYS A 62 -3.89 18.30 7.22
N SER A 63 -3.97 19.55 6.72
CA SER A 63 -4.96 19.94 5.72
C SER A 63 -4.86 19.11 4.42
N MET A 64 -3.68 18.55 4.13
CA MET A 64 -3.45 17.72 2.96
C MET A 64 -3.89 16.25 3.12
N GLY A 65 -4.56 15.90 4.21
CA GLY A 65 -5.17 14.60 4.44
C GLY A 65 -4.23 13.53 5.02
N LYS A 66 -4.64 12.27 4.84
CA LYS A 66 -3.93 11.09 5.39
C LYS A 66 -2.49 11.06 4.86
N GLY A 67 -1.54 10.76 5.74
CA GLY A 67 -0.12 10.67 5.39
C GLY A 67 0.67 11.97 5.52
N TYR A 68 0.14 12.99 6.22
CA TYR A 68 0.83 14.24 6.49
C TYR A 68 2.25 14.05 7.07
N GLN A 69 2.45 13.06 7.95
CA GLN A 69 3.77 12.72 8.50
C GLN A 69 4.76 12.25 7.41
N THR A 70 4.28 11.49 6.42
CA THR A 70 5.09 11.07 5.28
C THR A 70 5.51 12.27 4.44
N LYS A 71 4.60 13.24 4.24
CA LYS A 71 4.90 14.48 3.51
C LYS A 71 5.95 15.33 4.23
N ILE A 72 5.82 15.49 5.55
CA ILE A 72 6.85 16.14 6.38
C ILE A 72 8.21 15.47 6.17
N ASN A 73 8.26 14.13 6.26
CA ASN A 73 9.51 13.39 6.08
C ASN A 73 10.10 13.53 4.67
N SER A 74 9.26 13.65 3.62
CA SER A 74 9.72 13.90 2.26
C SER A 74 10.38 15.27 2.12
N VAL A 75 9.80 16.32 2.71
CA VAL A 75 10.39 17.67 2.69
C VAL A 75 11.73 17.69 3.42
N LEU A 76 11.81 17.06 4.60
CA LEU A 76 13.08 16.95 5.34
C LEU A 76 14.15 16.19 4.56
N ARG A 77 13.76 15.16 3.80
CA ARG A 77 14.68 14.42 2.94
C ARG A 77 15.21 15.29 1.80
N GLU A 78 14.35 16.11 1.19
CA GLU A 78 14.78 16.99 0.11
C GLU A 78 15.73 18.08 0.63
N TYR A 79 15.40 18.69 1.77
CA TYR A 79 16.29 19.62 2.44
C TYR A 79 17.67 19.02 2.74
N LYS A 80 17.72 17.76 3.21
CA LYS A 80 18.96 17.00 3.43
C LYS A 80 19.75 16.77 2.14
N ARG A 81 19.09 16.59 0.97
CA ARG A 81 19.80 16.33 -0.30
C ARG A 81 20.47 17.58 -0.87
N CYS A 82 19.86 18.75 -0.64
CA CYS A 82 20.34 20.02 -1.17
C CYS A 82 21.45 20.66 -0.32
N HIS A 83 21.68 20.17 0.90
CA HIS A 83 22.77 20.58 1.79
C HIS A 83 23.83 19.48 1.89
#